data_AF-A0A962E7M9-F1
#
_entry.id   AF-A0A962E7M9-F1
#
_cell.length_a   1.000
_cell.length_b   1.000
_cell.length_c   1.000
_cell.angle_alpha   90.00
_cell.angle_beta   90.00
_cell.angle_gamma   90.00
#
_symmetry.space_group_name_H-M   'P 1'
#
loop_
_entity.id
_entity.type
_entity.pdbx_description
1 polymer ?
#
loop_
_entity_poly.entity_id
_entity_poly.type
_entity_poly.pdbx_seq_one_letter_code
_entity_poly.pdbx_strand_id
1 'polypeptide(L)'
;MAKSRLFVGLVAVCGWGLAHAQGAVQQIEAHQHLGVASCASGVCHGATQPFKDSNVWQNEYSVWSDSDPHAKAYQTLLSNDSKRIARNLGIPNAATATMCLDCHSDNAPGEKRGEKFLITDGV
;
A
#
# COMPACT_ATOMS: atom_id res chain seq x y z
N MET A 1 70.60 -19.41 -16.03
CA MET A 1 70.19 -18.11 -15.47
C MET A 1 69.19 -17.47 -16.42
N ALA A 2 67.90 -17.62 -16.15
CA ALA A 2 66.84 -16.83 -16.80
C ALA A 2 65.77 -16.59 -15.72
N LYS A 3 65.58 -15.32 -15.35
CA LYS A 3 64.83 -14.91 -14.17
C LYS A 3 63.33 -14.99 -14.44
N SER A 4 62.67 -15.86 -13.69
CA SER A 4 61.23 -15.82 -13.42
C SER A 4 60.84 -14.45 -12.85
N ARG A 5 59.80 -13.83 -13.41
CA ARG A 5 59.00 -12.82 -12.71
C ARG A 5 57.54 -13.05 -13.05
N LEU A 6 56.87 -13.82 -12.18
CA LEU A 6 55.43 -13.71 -11.97
C LEU A 6 55.11 -12.25 -11.66
N PHE A 7 54.15 -11.67 -12.39
CA PHE A 7 53.28 -10.64 -11.84
C PHE A 7 51.83 -11.09 -12.03
N VAL A 8 51.36 -11.70 -10.95
CA VAL A 8 49.95 -11.81 -10.56
C VAL A 8 49.36 -10.42 -10.50
N GLY A 9 48.13 -10.25 -10.99
CA GLY A 9 47.27 -9.17 -10.52
C GLY A 9 46.51 -8.41 -11.61
N LEU A 10 45.56 -9.07 -12.27
CA LEU A 10 44.41 -8.38 -12.85
C LEU A 10 43.14 -9.20 -12.57
N VAL A 11 42.76 -9.28 -11.29
CA VAL A 11 41.49 -9.88 -10.90
C VAL A 11 40.51 -8.76 -10.54
N ALA A 12 39.50 -8.65 -11.39
CA ALA A 12 38.13 -8.22 -11.10
C ALA A 12 37.91 -6.79 -10.58
N VAL A 13 37.87 -5.82 -11.50
CA VAL A 13 37.05 -4.60 -11.35
C VAL A 13 35.84 -4.71 -12.27
N CYS A 14 34.92 -5.64 -11.99
CA CYS A 14 33.60 -5.72 -12.65
C CYS A 14 32.46 -6.05 -11.67
N GLY A 15 32.67 -5.91 -10.35
CA GLY A 15 31.68 -6.32 -9.34
C GLY A 15 30.71 -5.23 -8.86
N TRP A 16 30.90 -3.96 -9.25
CA TRP A 16 30.19 -2.83 -8.62
C TRP A 16 28.86 -2.45 -9.29
N GLY A 17 28.43 -3.18 -10.33
CA GLY A 17 27.23 -2.84 -11.11
C GLY A 17 25.92 -3.47 -10.61
N LEU A 18 25.95 -4.44 -9.70
CA LEU A 18 24.78 -5.27 -9.39
C LEU A 18 24.06 -4.92 -8.08
N ALA A 19 24.56 -3.97 -7.27
CA ALA A 19 24.04 -3.72 -5.92
C ALA A 19 22.93 -2.64 -5.81
N HIS A 20 22.60 -1.92 -6.88
CA HIS A 20 21.70 -0.76 -6.80
C HIS A 20 20.22 -1.04 -7.13
N ALA A 21 19.87 -2.25 -7.58
CA ALA A 21 18.48 -2.56 -7.97
C ALA A 21 17.59 -2.99 -6.79
N GLN A 22 18.17 -3.48 -5.67
CA GLN A 22 17.37 -3.95 -4.53
C GLN A 22 16.68 -2.82 -3.74
N GLY A 23 17.23 -1.60 -3.74
CA GLY A 23 16.80 -0.55 -2.80
C GLY A 23 15.37 -0.05 -2.98
N ALA A 24 14.87 0.09 -4.21
CA ALA A 24 13.59 0.78 -4.44
C ALA A 24 12.39 0.06 -3.79
N VAL A 25 12.32 -1.26 -3.87
CA VAL A 25 11.23 -2.04 -3.26
C VAL A 25 11.30 -1.98 -1.73
N GLN A 26 12.51 -2.06 -1.16
CA GLN A 26 12.71 -2.00 0.30
C GLN A 26 12.44 -0.59 0.86
N GLN A 27 12.74 0.46 0.09
CA GLN A 27 12.35 1.81 0.44
C GLN A 27 10.82 1.94 0.42
N ILE A 28 10.13 1.49 -0.64
CA ILE A 28 8.66 1.54 -0.72
C ILE A 28 8.02 0.77 0.45
N GLU A 29 8.50 -0.44 0.75
CA GLU A 29 8.06 -1.24 1.91
C GLU A 29 8.28 -0.54 3.27
N ALA A 30 9.23 0.38 3.37
CA ALA A 30 9.49 1.13 4.59
C ALA A 30 8.52 2.31 4.80
N HIS A 31 7.73 2.68 3.80
CA HIS A 31 6.81 3.81 3.93
C HIS A 31 5.55 3.43 4.72
N GLN A 32 5.03 4.40 5.46
CA GLN A 32 3.77 4.25 6.17
C GLN A 32 2.58 4.42 5.21
N HIS A 33 1.53 3.67 5.49
CA HIS A 33 0.20 3.85 4.93
C HIS A 33 -0.46 5.00 5.68
N LEU A 34 -0.48 6.19 5.07
CA LEU A 34 -0.87 7.42 5.77
C LEU A 34 -2.37 7.51 6.09
N GLY A 35 -3.21 6.73 5.39
CA GLY A 35 -4.66 6.82 5.44
C GLY A 35 -5.24 7.78 4.41
N VAL A 36 -6.41 7.44 3.86
CA VAL A 36 -7.06 8.17 2.75
C VAL A 36 -7.41 9.62 3.12
N ALA A 37 -7.64 9.89 4.40
CA ALA A 37 -7.93 11.24 4.89
C ALA A 37 -6.74 12.20 4.73
N SER A 38 -5.53 11.71 4.47
CA SER A 38 -4.39 12.54 4.07
C SER A 38 -4.55 13.17 2.68
N CYS A 39 -5.37 12.57 1.81
CA CYS A 39 -5.66 13.05 0.45
C CYS A 39 -6.85 14.03 0.38
N ALA A 40 -7.68 14.04 1.43
CA ALA A 40 -9.01 14.63 1.46
C ALA A 40 -9.06 16.17 1.49
N SER A 41 -7.92 16.86 1.41
CA SER A 41 -7.93 18.33 1.37
C SER A 41 -8.45 18.82 0.02
N GLY A 42 -9.18 19.95 0.03
CA GLY A 42 -9.76 20.53 -1.20
C GLY A 42 -8.73 20.99 -2.24
N VAL A 43 -7.45 21.14 -1.86
CA VAL A 43 -6.36 21.48 -2.77
C VAL A 43 -5.65 20.26 -3.35
N CYS A 44 -5.90 19.07 -2.80
CA CYS A 44 -5.29 17.81 -3.24
C CYS A 44 -6.30 16.95 -4.02
N HIS A 45 -7.17 16.23 -3.33
CA HIS A 45 -8.12 15.31 -3.95
C HIS A 45 -9.53 15.37 -3.33
N GLY A 46 -9.77 16.26 -2.37
CA GLY A 46 -11.05 16.42 -1.68
C GLY A 46 -11.83 17.67 -2.08
N ALA A 47 -11.63 18.20 -3.28
CA ALA A 47 -12.44 19.32 -3.77
C ALA A 47 -13.92 18.91 -3.83
N THR A 48 -14.83 19.88 -3.69
CA THR A 48 -16.28 19.62 -3.79
C THR A 48 -16.74 19.49 -5.24
N GLN A 49 -15.96 19.97 -6.20
CA GLN A 49 -16.21 19.93 -7.64
C GLN A 49 -14.89 19.79 -8.40
N PRO A 50 -14.90 19.23 -9.63
CA PRO A 50 -13.70 19.13 -10.43
C PRO A 50 -13.04 20.48 -10.72
N PHE A 51 -11.71 20.52 -10.75
CA PHE A 51 -10.96 21.69 -11.17
C PHE A 51 -11.14 21.94 -12.68
N LYS A 52 -11.33 23.20 -13.08
CA LYS A 52 -11.64 23.56 -14.48
C LYS A 52 -10.44 23.50 -15.41
N ASP A 53 -9.27 23.87 -14.91
CA ASP A 53 -8.03 24.03 -15.70
C ASP A 53 -6.98 22.97 -15.31
N SER A 54 -7.42 21.75 -14.99
CA SER A 54 -6.56 20.63 -14.58
C SER A 54 -6.90 19.36 -15.36
N ASN A 55 -5.88 18.52 -15.58
CA ASN A 55 -6.06 17.18 -16.17
C ASN A 55 -6.48 16.13 -15.15
N VAL A 56 -6.53 16.50 -13.87
CA VAL A 56 -6.99 15.66 -12.76
C VAL A 56 -8.18 16.40 -12.14
N TRP A 57 -9.16 15.69 -11.56
CA TRP A 57 -10.36 16.36 -11.08
C TRP A 57 -10.15 17.05 -9.74
N GLN A 58 -9.17 16.62 -8.94
CA GLN A 58 -8.94 17.12 -7.57
C GLN A 58 -10.10 16.83 -6.60
N ASN A 59 -11.11 16.07 -7.01
CA ASN A 59 -12.25 15.67 -6.18
C ASN A 59 -12.39 14.14 -6.04
N GLU A 60 -11.35 13.39 -6.38
CA GLU A 60 -11.35 11.93 -6.41
C GLU A 60 -11.68 11.32 -5.04
N TYR A 61 -11.15 11.88 -3.95
CA TYR A 61 -11.48 11.45 -2.59
C TYR A 61 -12.97 11.66 -2.30
N SER A 62 -13.52 12.81 -2.71
CA SER A 62 -14.94 13.12 -2.51
C SER A 62 -15.84 12.14 -3.26
N VAL A 63 -15.51 11.83 -4.52
CA VAL A 63 -16.25 10.85 -5.34
C VAL A 63 -16.12 9.44 -4.74
N TRP A 64 -14.91 9.03 -4.37
CA TRP A 64 -14.64 7.72 -3.77
C TRP A 64 -15.40 7.55 -2.45
N SER A 65 -15.26 8.48 -1.51
CA SER A 65 -15.89 8.42 -0.20
C SER A 65 -17.42 8.41 -0.27
N ASP A 66 -18.00 9.16 -1.21
CA ASP A 66 -19.45 9.30 -1.31
C ASP A 66 -20.09 8.09 -2.05
N SER A 67 -19.50 7.74 -3.19
CA SER A 67 -20.17 6.93 -4.21
C SER A 67 -19.49 5.60 -4.52
N ASP A 68 -18.20 5.41 -4.21
CA ASP A 68 -17.50 4.18 -4.54
C ASP A 68 -17.78 3.06 -3.50
N PRO A 69 -18.22 1.86 -3.91
CA PRO A 69 -18.37 0.72 -3.01
C PRO A 69 -17.09 0.32 -2.28
N HIS A 70 -15.91 0.59 -2.83
CA HIS A 70 -14.62 0.27 -2.21
C HIS A 70 -14.41 1.04 -0.90
N ALA A 71 -14.84 2.30 -0.83
CA ALA A 71 -14.87 3.08 0.42
C ALA A 71 -15.78 2.47 1.50
N LYS A 72 -16.68 1.57 1.11
CA LYS A 72 -17.64 0.88 1.97
C LYS A 72 -17.32 -0.62 2.15
N ALA A 73 -16.16 -1.06 1.66
CA ALA A 73 -15.81 -2.48 1.61
C ALA A 73 -15.72 -3.09 3.02
N TYR A 74 -15.14 -2.37 3.99
CA TYR A 74 -15.04 -2.83 5.38
C TYR A 74 -16.41 -3.09 6.01
N GLN A 75 -17.39 -2.22 5.76
CA GLN A 75 -18.74 -2.34 6.31
C GLN A 75 -19.43 -3.63 5.85
N THR A 76 -19.07 -4.14 4.66
CA THR A 76 -19.55 -5.46 4.19
C THR A 76 -19.16 -6.58 5.15
N LEU A 77 -17.98 -6.53 5.78
CA LEU A 77 -17.53 -7.54 6.75
C LEU A 77 -18.37 -7.55 8.03
N LEU A 78 -19.10 -6.48 8.32
CA LEU A 78 -19.98 -6.36 9.49
C LEU A 78 -21.38 -6.97 9.26
N SER A 79 -21.71 -7.30 8.01
CA SER A 79 -23.02 -7.84 7.62
C SER A 79 -23.29 -9.24 8.19
N ASN A 80 -24.57 -9.63 8.22
CA ASN A 80 -24.98 -10.97 8.63
C ASN A 80 -24.47 -12.05 7.67
N ASP A 81 -24.31 -11.72 6.39
CA ASP A 81 -23.78 -12.63 5.38
C ASP A 81 -22.30 -12.92 5.63
N SER A 82 -21.48 -11.88 5.85
CA SER A 82 -20.06 -12.04 6.20
C SER A 82 -19.88 -12.83 7.51
N LYS A 83 -20.72 -12.58 8.52
CA LYS A 83 -20.73 -13.38 9.76
C LYS A 83 -21.08 -14.85 9.50
N ARG A 84 -22.00 -15.14 8.57
CA ARG A 84 -22.33 -16.52 8.18
C ARG A 84 -21.17 -17.19 7.45
N ILE A 85 -20.54 -16.48 6.52
CA ILE A 85 -19.36 -16.96 5.79
C ILE A 85 -18.23 -17.27 6.79
N ALA A 86 -17.94 -16.37 7.73
CA ALA A 86 -16.95 -16.59 8.77
C ALA A 86 -17.21 -17.88 9.57
N ARG A 87 -18.45 -18.12 10.01
CA ARG A 87 -18.84 -19.36 10.70
C ARG A 87 -18.63 -20.60 9.83
N ASN A 88 -19.01 -20.55 8.56
CA ASN A 88 -18.85 -21.68 7.63
C ASN A 88 -17.37 -21.99 7.34
N LEU A 89 -16.51 -20.98 7.35
CA LEU A 89 -15.06 -21.12 7.19
C LEU A 89 -14.34 -21.47 8.50
N GLY A 90 -15.04 -21.52 9.63
CA GLY A 90 -14.44 -21.79 10.94
C GLY A 90 -13.56 -20.65 11.48
N ILE A 91 -13.74 -19.41 10.99
CA ILE A 91 -13.01 -18.24 11.47
C ILE A 91 -13.86 -17.41 12.45
N PRO A 92 -13.27 -16.82 13.50
CA PRO A 92 -14.06 -16.15 14.54
C PRO A 92 -14.82 -14.90 14.07
N ASN A 93 -14.20 -14.08 13.23
CA ASN A 93 -14.77 -12.80 12.81
C ASN A 93 -14.18 -12.35 11.46
N ALA A 94 -15.03 -12.11 10.47
CA ALA A 94 -14.63 -11.60 9.16
C ALA A 94 -13.94 -10.22 9.26
N ALA A 95 -14.43 -9.33 10.14
CA ALA A 95 -13.92 -7.96 10.26
C ALA A 95 -12.51 -7.83 10.86
N THR A 96 -11.94 -8.94 11.34
CA THR A 96 -10.58 -9.00 11.90
C THR A 96 -9.73 -10.08 11.27
N ALA A 97 -10.28 -10.91 10.38
CA ALA A 97 -9.54 -11.98 9.74
C ALA A 97 -8.71 -11.41 8.57
N THR A 98 -7.40 -11.66 8.57
CA THR A 98 -6.47 -11.21 7.53
C THR A 98 -6.98 -11.50 6.12
N MET A 99 -7.42 -12.74 5.86
CA MET A 99 -7.94 -13.14 4.55
C MET A 99 -9.16 -12.34 4.05
N CYS A 100 -9.93 -11.75 4.95
CA CYS A 100 -11.05 -10.89 4.60
C CYS A 100 -10.58 -9.45 4.45
N LEU A 101 -9.71 -8.99 5.35
CA LEU A 101 -9.16 -7.64 5.35
C LEU A 101 -8.27 -7.36 4.14
N ASP A 102 -7.54 -8.36 3.63
CA ASP A 102 -6.67 -8.23 2.44
C ASP A 102 -7.41 -7.76 1.17
N CYS A 103 -8.75 -7.81 1.16
CA CYS A 103 -9.57 -7.31 0.05
C CYS A 103 -10.61 -6.27 0.45
N HIS A 104 -10.93 -6.15 1.74
CA HIS A 104 -11.98 -5.25 2.24
C HIS A 104 -11.43 -4.05 3.02
N SER A 105 -10.11 -3.91 3.07
CA SER A 105 -9.40 -2.79 3.67
C SER A 105 -7.99 -2.68 3.07
N ASP A 106 -7.36 -1.52 3.20
CA ASP A 106 -5.90 -1.46 3.26
C ASP A 106 -5.44 -2.23 4.52
N ASN A 107 -4.93 -3.46 4.39
CA ASN A 107 -4.57 -4.32 5.53
C ASN A 107 -3.09 -4.19 5.93
N ALA A 108 -2.58 -2.96 5.98
CA ALA A 108 -1.20 -2.70 6.41
C ALA A 108 -0.93 -3.19 7.85
N PRO A 109 0.26 -3.73 8.17
CA PRO A 109 0.67 -4.03 9.54
C PRO A 109 0.61 -2.79 10.44
N GLY A 110 0.35 -2.97 11.74
CA GLY A 110 0.12 -1.86 12.68
C GLY A 110 1.25 -0.83 12.73
N GLU A 111 2.49 -1.31 12.69
CA GLU A 111 3.71 -0.52 12.67
C GLU A 111 3.88 0.34 11.40
N LYS A 112 3.19 0.00 10.32
CA LYS A 112 3.20 0.75 9.05
C LYS A 112 2.01 1.70 8.92
N ARG A 113 1.12 1.81 9.90
CA ARG A 113 -0.05 2.69 9.83
C ARG A 113 0.31 4.10 10.28
N GLY A 114 -0.01 5.09 9.46
CA GLY A 114 0.16 6.51 9.77
C GLY A 114 -0.95 7.06 10.65
N GLU A 115 -0.79 8.32 11.07
CA GLU A 115 -1.70 8.99 12.02
C GLU A 115 -3.18 9.02 11.55
N LYS A 116 -3.40 9.17 10.24
CA LYS A 116 -4.75 9.28 9.66
C LYS A 116 -5.29 7.97 9.09
N PHE A 117 -4.60 6.86 9.31
CA PHE A 117 -5.01 5.55 8.82
C PHE A 117 -6.17 5.00 9.65
N LEU A 118 -7.22 4.53 8.97
CA LEU A 118 -8.25 3.71 9.58
C LEU A 118 -8.43 2.42 8.79
N ILE A 119 -8.41 1.27 9.48
CA ILE A 119 -8.70 -0.04 8.89
C ILE A 119 -10.15 -0.17 8.36
N THR A 120 -10.97 0.85 8.62
CA THR A 120 -12.38 0.90 8.23
C THR A 120 -12.64 1.76 7.02
N ASP A 121 -11.61 2.43 6.48
CA ASP A 121 -11.74 3.33 5.33
C ASP A 121 -12.07 2.58 4.03
N GLY A 122 -11.91 1.26 4.00
CA GLY A 122 -12.10 0.45 2.80
C GLY A 122 -10.82 0.31 1.99
N VAL A 123 -10.96 0.13 0.68
CA VAL A 123 -9.86 -0.11 -0.28
C VAL A 123 -9.65 1.07 -1.21
#